data_AF-A0A955KXD2-F1
#
_entry.id   AF-A0A955KXD2-F1
#
_cell.length_a   1.000
_cell.length_b   1.000
_cell.length_c   1.000
_cell.angle_alpha   90.00
_cell.angle_beta   90.00
_cell.angle_gamma   90.00
#
_symmetry.space_group_name_H-M   'P 1'
#
loop_
_entity.id
_entity.type
_entity.pdbx_description
1 polymer ?
#
loop_
_entity_poly.entity_id
_entity_poly.type
_entity_poly.pdbx_seq_one_letter_code
_entity_poly.pdbx_strand_id
1 'polypeptide(L)' 'MINYLTDSPNCTTKIDLEIAKSVASHLSMPIYTFDYIEEYNDRIISLIYDGYLNGHTPNPDIWCNNLVKFDLFASEARQA' A
#
# COMPACT_ATOMS: atom_id res chain seq x y z
N MET A 1 3.54 -3.48 2.69
CA MET A 1 2.55 -2.44 3.07
C MET A 1 1.19 -2.97 2.70
N ILE A 2 0.24 -2.87 3.62
CA ILE A 2 -1.16 -3.22 3.39
C ILE A 2 -1.89 -1.89 3.21
N ASN A 3 -2.49 -1.69 2.04
CA ASN A 3 -3.24 -0.47 1.70
C ASN A 3 -4.73 -0.73 1.44
N TYR A 4 -5.13 -2.01 1.42
CA TYR A 4 -6.51 -2.43 1.26
C TYR A 4 -6.68 -3.85 1.80
N LEU A 5 -7.72 -4.10 2.58
CA LEU A 5 -8.13 -5.43 3.02
C LEU A 5 -9.65 -5.59 2.89
N THR A 6 -10.07 -6.82 2.59
CA THR A 6 -11.48 -7.21 2.57
C THR A 6 -11.61 -8.65 3.06
N ASP A 7 -12.77 -8.98 3.63
CA ASP A 7 -13.15 -10.33 4.02
C ASP A 7 -13.59 -11.21 2.84
N SER A 8 -13.63 -10.64 1.63
CA SER A 8 -13.83 -11.42 0.42
C SER A 8 -12.80 -12.56 0.31
N PRO A 9 -13.23 -13.78 -0.06
CA PRO A 9 -12.30 -14.88 -0.31
C PRO A 9 -11.32 -14.60 -1.45
N ASN A 10 -11.62 -13.61 -2.31
CA ASN A 10 -10.78 -13.19 -3.42
C ASN A 10 -9.98 -11.91 -3.12
N CYS A 11 -9.64 -11.65 -1.84
CA CYS A 11 -8.81 -10.50 -1.47
C CYS A 11 -7.38 -10.67 -2.02
N THR A 12 -7.03 -9.89 -3.05
CA THR A 12 -5.72 -9.95 -3.69
C THR A 12 -4.58 -9.58 -2.73
N THR A 13 -4.76 -8.58 -1.87
CA THR A 13 -3.74 -8.21 -0.87
C THR A 13 -3.36 -9.37 0.06
N LYS A 14 -4.35 -10.20 0.45
CA LYS A 14 -4.09 -11.40 1.27
C LYS A 14 -3.29 -12.43 0.47
N ILE A 15 -3.65 -12.65 -0.79
CA ILE A 15 -2.94 -13.58 -1.69
C ILE A 15 -1.50 -13.12 -1.91
N ASP A 16 -1.28 -11.85 -2.22
CA ASP A 16 0.05 -11.26 -2.45
C ASP A 16 0.93 -11.37 -1.20
N LEU A 17 0.35 -11.18 -0.01
CA LEU A 17 1.06 -11.35 1.25
C LEU A 17 1.53 -12.79 1.46
N GLU A 18 0.68 -13.78 1.17
CA GLU A 18 1.08 -15.19 1.29
C GLU A 18 2.17 -15.57 0.29
N ILE A 19 2.12 -15.02 -0.94
CA ILE A 19 3.21 -15.17 -1.92
C ILE A 19 4.50 -14.55 -1.40
N ALA A 20 4.45 -13.32 -0.87
CA ALA A 20 5.63 -12.63 -0.33
C ALA A 20 6.25 -13.40 0.85
N LYS A 21 5.43 -13.94 1.77
CA LYS A 21 5.88 -14.81 2.86
C LYS A 21 6.56 -16.07 2.35
N SER A 22 5.98 -16.72 1.34
CA SER A 22 6.54 -17.93 0.73
C SER A 22 7.93 -17.65 0.13
N VAL A 23 8.09 -16.55 -0.62
CA VAL A 23 9.37 -16.13 -1.19
C VAL A 23 10.39 -15.79 -0.09
N ALA A 24 9.98 -15.04 0.93
CA ALA A 24 10.86 -14.69 2.05
C ALA A 24 11.36 -15.94 2.81
N SER A 25 10.47 -16.89 3.07
CA SER A 25 10.81 -18.18 3.67
C SER A 25 11.78 -18.99 2.81
N HIS A 26 11.58 -19.01 1.49
CA HIS A 26 12.48 -19.70 0.57
C HIS A 26 13.90 -19.10 0.60
N LEU A 27 14.00 -17.78 0.72
CA LEU A 27 15.26 -17.04 0.76
C LEU A 27 15.86 -16.93 2.18
N SER A 28 15.23 -17.50 3.21
CA SER A 28 15.63 -17.33 4.62
C SER A 28 15.74 -15.86 5.05
N MET A 29 14.84 -15.01 4.55
CA MET A 29 14.77 -13.58 4.86
C MET A 29 13.58 -13.27 5.78
N PRO A 30 13.72 -12.31 6.72
CA PRO A 30 12.59 -11.79 7.46
C PRO A 30 11.66 -11.00 6.53
N ILE A 31 10.36 -11.01 6.84
CA ILE A 31 9.35 -10.21 6.15
C ILE A 31 8.56 -9.42 7.20
N TYR A 32 8.33 -8.14 6.91
CA TYR A 32 7.60 -7.23 7.76
C TYR A 32 6.39 -6.67 7.02
N THR A 33 5.30 -6.49 7.75
CA THR A 33 4.05 -5.91 7.23
C THR A 33 3.71 -4.67 8.02
N PHE A 34 3.44 -3.59 7.31
CA PHE A 34 2.96 -2.33 7.85
C PHE A 34 1.57 -2.08 7.30
N ASP A 35 0.62 -1.75 8.17
CA ASP A 35 -0.75 -1.37 7.80
C ASP A 35 -0.81 0.13 7.57
N TYR A 36 -1.21 0.53 6.36
CA TYR A 36 -1.38 1.92 5.95
C TYR A 36 -2.75 2.14 5.29
N ILE A 37 -3.77 1.34 5.64
CA ILE A 37 -5.10 1.47 5.02
C ILE A 37 -5.67 2.87 5.25
N GLU A 38 -5.58 3.40 6.48
CA GLU A 38 -6.10 4.72 6.81
C GLU A 38 -5.33 5.84 6.07
N GLU A 39 -4.00 5.82 6.13
CA GLU A 39 -3.16 6.81 5.48
C GLU A 39 -3.31 6.77 3.96
N TYR A 40 -3.47 5.59 3.36
CA TYR A 40 -3.68 5.45 1.93
C TYR A 40 -5.04 6.02 1.51
N ASN A 41 -6.09 5.80 2.30
CA ASN A 41 -7.41 6.37 2.04
C ASN A 41 -7.36 7.91 2.10
N ASP A 42 -6.78 8.46 3.16
CA ASP A 42 -6.72 9.90 3.38
C ASP A 42 -5.82 10.60 2.34
N ARG A 43 -4.64 10.03 2.08
CA ARG A 43 -3.61 10.69 1.28
C ARG A 43 -3.73 10.42 -0.22
N ILE A 44 -4.40 9.35 -0.64
CA ILE A 44 -4.45 8.93 -2.05
C ILE A 44 -5.89 8.88 -2.55
N ILE A 45 -6.75 8.09 -1.90
CA ILE A 45 -8.11 7.83 -2.39
C ILE A 45 -8.95 9.12 -2.42
N SER A 46 -8.86 9.95 -1.37
CA SER A 46 -9.54 11.24 -1.31
C SER A 46 -9.13 12.18 -2.46
N LEU A 47 -7.84 12.22 -2.81
CA LEU A 47 -7.33 13.03 -3.92
C LEU A 47 -7.78 12.51 -5.28
N ILE A 48 -7.89 11.18 -5.44
CA ILE A 48 -8.44 10.57 -6.66
C ILE A 48 -9.89 11.01 -6.85
N TYR A 49 -10.72 10.88 -5.80
CA TYR A 49 -12.12 11.25 -5.88
C TYR A 49 -12.30 12.74 -6.17
N ASP A 50 -11.59 13.62 -5.47
CA ASP A 50 -11.64 15.06 -5.73
C ASP A 50 -11.18 15.40 -7.16
N GLY A 51 -10.12 14.76 -7.64
CA GLY A 51 -9.64 14.92 -9.01
C GLY A 51 -10.73 14.62 -10.04
N TYR A 52 -11.39 13.46 -9.92
CA TYR A 52 -12.48 13.08 -10.81
C TYR A 52 -13.70 13.98 -10.69
N LEU A 53 -14.09 14.40 -9.49
CA LEU A 53 -15.22 15.32 -9.27
C LEU A 53 -14.99 16.68 -9.94
N ASN A 54 -13.74 17.11 -10.07
CA ASN A 54 -13.35 18.34 -10.75
C ASN A 54 -13.03 18.16 -12.25
N GLY A 55 -13.34 16.99 -12.83
CA GLY A 55 -13.13 16.71 -14.26
C GLY A 55 -11.68 16.43 -14.65
N HIS A 56 -10.81 16.15 -13.68
CA HIS A 56 -9.43 15.72 -13.94
C HIS A 56 -9.33 14.20 -14.04
N THR A 57 -8.25 13.72 -14.66
CA THR A 57 -7.85 12.30 -14.64
C THR A 57 -6.62 12.17 -13.74
N PRO A 58 -6.79 11.94 -12.43
CA PRO A 58 -5.68 11.87 -11.49
C PRO A 58 -4.80 10.65 -11.75
N ASN A 59 -3.49 10.78 -11.50
CA ASN A 59 -2.56 9.65 -11.49
C ASN A 59 -2.22 9.29 -10.04
N PRO A 60 -2.83 8.24 -9.47
CA PRO A 60 -2.62 7.89 -8.06
C PRO A 60 -1.22 7.38 -7.75
N ASP A 61 -0.50 6.84 -8.74
CA ASP A 61 0.84 6.28 -8.52
C ASP A 61 1.86 7.37 -8.20
N ILE A 62 1.69 8.59 -8.73
CA ILE A 62 2.54 9.73 -8.38
C ILE A 62 2.43 10.03 -6.89
N TRP A 63 1.22 10.05 -6.35
CA TRP A 63 1.00 10.29 -4.93
C TRP A 63 1.39 9.09 -4.08
N CYS A 64 1.09 7.87 -4.50
CA CYS A 64 1.48 6.66 -3.77
C CYS A 64 3.00 6.56 -3.62
N ASN A 65 3.76 6.85 -4.69
CA ASN A 65 5.20 6.90 -4.63
C ASN A 65 5.68 7.99 -3.66
N ASN A 66 5.17 9.22 -3.81
CA ASN A 66 5.63 10.36 -3.03
C ASN A 66 5.25 10.27 -1.55
N LEU A 67 3.99 9.98 -1.24
CA LEU A 67 3.39 10.09 0.09
C LEU A 67 3.41 8.79 0.91
N VAL A 68 3.64 7.63 0.27
CA VAL A 68 3.60 6.32 0.94
C VAL A 68 4.92 5.59 0.78
N LYS A 69 5.37 5.31 -0.46
CA LYS A 69 6.58 4.48 -0.68
C LYS A 69 7.86 5.18 -0.25
N PHE A 70 8.01 6.46 -0.60
CA PHE A 70 9.24 7.23 -0.34
C PHE A 70 9.13 8.18 0.85
N ASP A 71 7.97 8.23 1.53
CA ASP A 71 7.74 8.97 2.76
C ASP A 71 7.50 8.01 3.95
N LEU A 72 6.27 7.52 4.12
CA LEU A 72 5.89 6.65 5.25
C LEU A 72 6.74 5.38 5.34
N PHE A 73 6.81 4.61 4.26
CA PHE A 73 7.58 3.36 4.24
C PHE A 73 9.08 3.60 4.40
N ALA A 74 9.62 4.65 3.78
CA ALA A 74 11.02 5.00 3.92
C ALA A 74 11.38 5.43 5.36
N SER A 75 10.43 6.01 6.09
CA SER A 75 10.58 6.40 7.49
C SER A 75 10.50 5.19 8.43
N GLU A 76 9.56 4.26 8.20
CA GLU A 76 9.49 2.99 8.94
C GLU A 76 10.72 2.13 8.71
N ALA A 77 11.18 1.99 7.46
CA ALA A 77 12.33 1.15 7.11
C ALA A 77 13.64 1.62 7.75
N ARG A 78 13.75 2.88 8.18
CA ARG A 78 14.92 3.40 8.91
C ARG A 78 14.85 3.13 10.42
N GLN A 79 13.67 2.77 10.93
CA GLN A 79 13.44 2.49 12.35
C GLN A 79 13.45 0.98 12.64
N ALA A 80 13.19 0.15 11.63
CA ALA A 80 13.13 -1.31 11.71
C ALA A 80 14.50 -2.01 11.67
#